data_AF-B7KC59-F1
#
_entry.id   AF-B7KC59-F1
#
_cell.length_a   1.000
_cell.length_b   1.000
_cell.length_c   1.000
_cell.angle_alpha   90.00
_cell.angle_beta   90.00
_cell.angle_gamma   90.00
#
_symmetry.space_group_name_H-M   'P 1'
#
loop_
_entity.id
_entity.type
_entity.pdbx_description
1 polymer ?
#
loop_
_entity_poly.entity_id
_entity_poly.type
_entity_poly.pdbx_seq_one_letter_code
_entity_poly.pdbx_strand_id
1 'polypeptide(L)'
;MNNITYESVAQANEEIYEKLLVSIEAGVGMLQIFIAVCDTDRQREAIITRYERDLAPSINTYRVFLDPEEPTLRLAVSQQITDTKRENAVAMVMGTQTLGLRKNDESLNKFFGYLQWTREGLRELKMPIVLWIPSRILVQLAKKAPDFYSWRNGVFQFQPEPYEETVEPLTTQSIEFEGNKSSSIFDVEQLESSLAKALAMWGENSSNLEPLYSQLGNLYADRVQSGESPDREREFILAQDYLNKAIALQTQFKQEDALAHTLSTLALLYRSQGRYTEAEPLFLQALELSKHILGNNHLDVATSLNNLALLYDSQGRYSEAELLHKKTLKLRKHLLGDNHFDVATSLNNLALLYKSQGRYEEAEPLLRQALELYKRLLGENHPNVATCLNNLAALYDSQGKYEEAEPFLIQALELRKRLLGDNHPDVAISLNNLASLYSSQGRYAEAEPFFLQALLILEKSLGEHHPHTQTARKNLQRMRR
;
A
#
# COMPACT_ATOMS: atom_id res chain seq x y z
N MET A 1 -4.52 25.55 -23.10
CA MET A 1 -5.01 24.32 -23.74
C MET A 1 -4.01 23.96 -24.82
N ASN A 2 -3.14 22.98 -24.56
CA ASN A 2 -2.18 22.52 -25.55
C ASN A 2 -2.85 21.44 -26.41
N ASN A 3 -3.01 21.72 -27.70
CA ASN A 3 -3.39 20.73 -28.70
C ASN A 3 -2.26 19.70 -28.81
N ILE A 4 -2.44 18.53 -28.18
CA ILE A 4 -1.65 17.34 -28.48
C ILE A 4 -2.07 16.92 -29.90
N THR A 5 -1.17 17.01 -30.88
CA THR A 5 -1.47 16.64 -32.27
C THR A 5 -1.58 15.13 -32.39
N TYR A 6 -2.44 14.63 -33.29
CA TYR A 6 -2.59 13.18 -33.56
C TYR A 6 -1.24 12.48 -33.80
N GLU A 7 -0.34 13.15 -34.53
CA GLU A 7 1.04 12.68 -34.78
C GLU A 7 1.83 12.46 -33.48
N SER A 8 1.65 13.32 -32.47
CA SER A 8 2.32 13.18 -31.19
C SER A 8 1.79 12.01 -30.34
N VAL A 9 0.49 11.70 -30.43
CA VAL A 9 -0.10 10.52 -29.77
C VAL A 9 0.35 9.23 -30.46
N ALA A 10 0.34 9.20 -31.78
CA ALA A 10 0.79 8.06 -32.57
C ALA A 10 2.28 7.76 -32.30
N GLN A 11 3.13 8.80 -32.27
CA GLN A 11 4.55 8.66 -31.94
C GLN A 11 4.76 8.17 -30.50
N ALA A 12 4.02 8.71 -29.53
CA ALA A 12 4.12 8.25 -28.14
C ALA A 12 3.70 6.77 -27.99
N ASN A 13 2.63 6.35 -28.67
CA ASN A 13 2.19 4.96 -28.67
C ASN A 13 3.20 4.03 -29.35
N GLU A 14 3.88 4.50 -30.40
CA GLU A 14 4.94 3.75 -31.07
C GLU A 14 6.14 3.52 -30.15
N GLU A 15 6.56 4.54 -29.39
CA GLU A 15 7.64 4.37 -28.41
C GLU A 15 7.28 3.37 -27.30
N ILE A 16 6.02 3.36 -26.86
CA ILE A 16 5.52 2.41 -25.86
C ILE A 16 5.46 1.00 -26.44
N TYR A 17 5.06 0.88 -27.72
CA TYR A 17 5.02 -0.38 -28.45
C TYR A 17 6.41 -1.04 -28.48
N GLU A 18 7.43 -0.30 -28.92
CA GLU A 18 8.80 -0.78 -29.02
C GLU A 18 9.39 -1.17 -27.65
N LYS A 19 9.11 -0.38 -26.60
CA LYS A 19 9.57 -0.71 -25.23
C LYS A 19 8.99 -2.02 -24.72
N LEU A 20 7.70 -2.28 -24.96
CA LEU A 20 7.07 -3.54 -24.56
C LEU A 20 7.56 -4.71 -25.43
N LEU A 21 7.79 -4.51 -26.74
CA LEU A 21 8.35 -5.53 -27.64
C LEU A 21 9.69 -6.06 -27.11
N VAL A 22 10.63 -5.15 -26.88
CA VAL A 22 11.98 -5.48 -26.37
C VAL A 22 11.91 -6.15 -25.00
N SER A 23 10.98 -5.72 -24.15
CA SER A 23 10.80 -6.32 -22.82
C SER A 23 10.32 -7.77 -22.90
N ILE A 24 9.39 -8.07 -23.82
CA ILE A 24 8.90 -9.43 -24.06
C ILE A 24 10.05 -10.33 -24.53
N GLU A 25 10.83 -9.88 -25.52
CA GLU A 25 11.95 -10.64 -26.07
C GLU A 25 13.02 -10.94 -25.01
N ALA A 26 13.34 -9.96 -24.15
CA ALA A 26 14.29 -10.13 -23.06
C ALA A 26 13.79 -11.08 -21.95
N GLY A 27 12.47 -11.25 -21.81
CA GLY A 27 11.85 -12.05 -20.77
C GLY A 27 11.67 -13.53 -21.11
N VAL A 28 11.94 -13.92 -22.35
CA VAL A 28 11.70 -15.29 -22.84
C VAL A 28 12.40 -16.34 -21.97
N GLY A 29 11.67 -17.40 -21.61
CA GLY A 29 12.18 -18.49 -20.78
C GLY A 29 12.24 -18.19 -19.27
N MET A 30 11.82 -16.99 -18.86
CA MET A 30 11.68 -16.59 -17.45
C MET A 30 10.25 -16.13 -17.18
N LEU A 31 9.78 -16.30 -15.94
CA LEU A 31 8.53 -15.68 -15.53
C LEU A 31 8.72 -14.16 -15.48
N GLN A 32 8.03 -13.45 -16.36
CA GLN A 32 7.93 -11.98 -16.32
C GLN A 32 6.49 -11.56 -16.50
N ILE A 33 6.05 -10.53 -15.79
CA ILE A 33 4.67 -10.06 -15.86
C ILE A 33 4.68 -8.63 -16.37
N PHE A 34 4.06 -8.37 -17.50
CA PHE A 34 3.92 -7.03 -18.07
C PHE A 34 2.47 -6.59 -18.00
N ILE A 35 2.23 -5.31 -17.77
CA ILE A 35 0.89 -4.74 -17.78
C ILE A 35 0.79 -3.81 -18.98
N ALA A 36 -0.09 -4.14 -19.91
CA ALA A 36 -0.39 -3.28 -21.06
C ALA A 36 -1.77 -2.65 -20.85
N VAL A 37 -1.81 -1.32 -20.83
CA VAL A 37 -3.02 -0.55 -20.54
C VAL A 37 -3.54 0.05 -21.83
N CYS A 38 -4.77 -0.30 -22.20
CA CYS A 38 -5.43 0.23 -23.39
C CYS A 38 -6.95 0.19 -23.19
N ASP A 39 -7.59 1.36 -23.20
CA ASP A 39 -9.02 1.50 -22.93
C ASP A 39 -9.91 1.09 -24.11
N THR A 40 -9.38 1.19 -25.34
CA THR A 40 -10.16 0.94 -26.56
C THR A 40 -9.91 -0.47 -27.10
N ASP A 41 -10.95 -1.29 -27.19
CA ASP A 41 -10.83 -2.69 -27.65
C ASP A 41 -10.27 -2.80 -29.08
N ARG A 42 -10.68 -1.91 -29.99
CA ARG A 42 -10.17 -1.87 -31.38
C ARG A 42 -8.66 -1.59 -31.43
N GLN A 43 -8.18 -0.64 -30.62
CA GLN A 43 -6.76 -0.29 -30.57
C GLN A 43 -5.95 -1.44 -29.96
N ARG A 44 -6.46 -2.04 -28.89
CA ARG A 44 -5.85 -3.22 -28.25
C ARG A 44 -5.66 -4.37 -29.23
N GLU A 45 -6.71 -4.72 -29.99
CA GLU A 45 -6.66 -5.78 -30.99
C GLU A 45 -5.64 -5.49 -32.10
N ALA A 46 -5.55 -4.24 -32.56
CA ALA A 46 -4.56 -3.84 -33.55
C ALA A 46 -3.13 -4.01 -33.02
N ILE A 47 -2.87 -3.60 -31.78
CA ILE A 47 -1.55 -3.72 -31.14
C ILE A 47 -1.16 -5.19 -30.93
N ILE A 48 -2.05 -6.02 -30.40
CA ILE A 48 -1.76 -7.45 -30.16
C ILE A 48 -1.47 -8.16 -31.48
N THR A 49 -2.26 -7.91 -32.52
CA THR A 49 -2.04 -8.50 -33.85
C THR A 49 -0.67 -8.10 -34.43
N ARG A 50 -0.22 -6.86 -34.14
CA ARG A 50 1.11 -6.39 -34.53
C ARG A 50 2.22 -7.16 -33.77
N TYR A 51 2.09 -7.33 -32.46
CA TYR A 51 3.04 -8.12 -31.67
C TYR A 51 3.15 -9.56 -32.15
N GLU A 52 2.04 -10.20 -32.49
CA GLU A 52 2.03 -11.58 -33.00
C GLU A 52 2.82 -11.73 -34.29
N ARG A 53 2.75 -10.71 -35.15
CA ARG A 53 3.51 -10.68 -36.40
C ARG A 53 5.00 -10.41 -36.15
N ASP A 54 5.32 -9.45 -35.29
CA ASP A 54 6.68 -8.96 -35.11
C ASP A 54 7.55 -9.92 -34.25
N LEU A 55 6.93 -10.66 -33.32
CA LEU A 55 7.61 -11.69 -32.50
C LEU A 55 7.80 -13.02 -33.25
N ALA A 56 7.06 -13.25 -34.33
CA ALA A 56 7.17 -14.45 -35.16
C ALA A 56 8.37 -14.37 -36.12
N PRO A 57 9.04 -15.50 -36.43
CA PRO A 57 8.80 -16.86 -35.95
C PRO A 57 9.57 -17.19 -34.65
N SER A 58 10.27 -16.21 -34.09
CA SER A 58 11.24 -16.41 -33.02
C SER A 58 10.57 -16.80 -31.70
N ILE A 59 9.40 -16.26 -31.38
CA ILE A 59 8.69 -16.47 -30.11
C ILE A 59 7.24 -16.86 -30.39
N ASN A 60 6.75 -17.92 -29.75
CA ASN A 60 5.35 -18.33 -29.86
C ASN A 60 4.42 -17.41 -29.06
N THR A 61 3.41 -16.85 -29.71
CA THR A 61 2.43 -15.97 -29.06
C THR A 61 1.12 -16.72 -28.81
N TYR A 62 0.59 -16.60 -27.59
CA TYR A 62 -0.66 -17.23 -27.18
C TYR A 62 -1.65 -16.20 -26.65
N ARG A 63 -2.80 -16.08 -27.31
CA ARG A 63 -3.95 -15.31 -26.81
C ARG A 63 -4.69 -16.10 -25.74
N VAL A 64 -4.69 -15.60 -24.52
CA VAL A 64 -5.31 -16.23 -23.35
C VAL A 64 -6.47 -15.38 -22.85
N PHE A 65 -7.64 -15.96 -22.66
CA PHE A 65 -8.83 -15.24 -22.19
C PHE A 65 -9.19 -15.65 -20.77
N LEU A 66 -9.51 -14.67 -19.93
CA LEU A 66 -10.03 -14.91 -18.59
C LEU A 66 -11.48 -15.37 -18.63
N ASP A 67 -11.80 -16.37 -17.82
CA ASP A 67 -13.18 -16.76 -17.54
C ASP A 67 -13.83 -15.71 -16.63
N PRO A 68 -14.97 -15.09 -17.01
CA PRO A 68 -15.66 -14.14 -16.16
C PRO A 68 -16.15 -14.72 -14.82
N GLU A 69 -16.44 -16.01 -14.74
CA GLU A 69 -16.91 -16.64 -13.50
C GLU A 69 -15.74 -16.96 -12.54
N GLU A 70 -14.59 -17.36 -13.12
CA GLU A 70 -13.37 -17.74 -12.40
C GLU A 70 -12.10 -17.10 -13.03
N PRO A 71 -11.91 -15.78 -12.87
CA PRO A 71 -10.88 -15.01 -13.58
C PRO A 71 -9.48 -15.19 -12.97
N THR A 72 -8.94 -16.41 -13.02
CA THR A 72 -7.59 -16.72 -12.50
C THR A 72 -6.55 -16.74 -13.63
N LEU A 73 -5.41 -16.05 -13.44
CA LEU A 73 -4.33 -16.06 -14.43
C LEU A 73 -3.73 -17.45 -14.61
N ARG A 74 -3.48 -18.16 -13.50
CA ARG A 74 -2.86 -19.50 -13.52
C ARG A 74 -3.71 -20.48 -14.31
N LEU A 75 -5.01 -20.56 -14.04
CA LEU A 75 -5.89 -21.50 -14.72
C LEU A 75 -5.99 -21.17 -16.21
N ALA A 76 -6.22 -19.89 -16.54
CA ALA A 76 -6.34 -19.45 -17.93
C ALA A 76 -5.10 -19.78 -18.76
N VAL A 77 -3.90 -19.54 -18.21
CA VAL A 77 -2.64 -19.85 -18.90
C VAL A 77 -2.38 -21.37 -18.95
N SER A 78 -2.58 -22.08 -17.84
CA SER A 78 -2.30 -23.53 -17.74
C SER A 78 -3.23 -24.41 -18.58
N GLN A 79 -4.49 -24.01 -18.76
CA GLN A 79 -5.45 -24.74 -19.60
C GLN A 79 -5.13 -24.62 -21.09
N GLN A 80 -4.55 -23.50 -21.51
CA GLN A 80 -4.30 -23.20 -22.92
C GLN A 80 -2.86 -23.48 -23.35
N ILE A 81 -1.90 -23.48 -22.41
CA ILE A 81 -0.47 -23.65 -22.69
C ILE A 81 0.13 -24.79 -21.84
N THR A 82 0.40 -25.92 -22.50
CA THR A 82 1.05 -27.11 -21.94
C THR A 82 2.55 -26.90 -21.72
N ASP A 83 3.17 -27.63 -20.79
CA ASP A 83 4.59 -27.49 -20.41
C ASP A 83 5.58 -27.52 -21.59
N THR A 84 5.33 -28.39 -22.58
CA THR A 84 6.16 -28.52 -23.80
C THR A 84 6.09 -27.31 -24.74
N LYS A 85 5.10 -26.43 -24.57
CA LYS A 85 4.89 -25.22 -25.40
C LYS A 85 5.34 -23.95 -24.69
N ARG A 86 5.88 -24.06 -23.47
CA ARG A 86 6.30 -22.90 -22.66
C ARG A 86 7.71 -22.43 -22.99
N GLU A 87 8.53 -23.30 -23.57
CA GLU A 87 9.84 -22.91 -24.07
C GLU A 87 9.66 -21.94 -25.24
N ASN A 88 10.22 -20.74 -25.09
CA ASN A 88 10.21 -19.72 -26.13
C ASN A 88 8.80 -19.21 -26.53
N ALA A 89 8.01 -18.82 -25.52
CA ALA A 89 6.63 -18.35 -25.71
C ALA A 89 6.30 -17.11 -24.86
N VAL A 90 5.23 -16.39 -25.21
CA VAL A 90 4.60 -15.32 -24.42
C VAL A 90 3.07 -15.50 -24.39
N ALA A 91 2.47 -15.30 -23.22
CA ALA A 91 1.03 -15.30 -23.04
C ALA A 91 0.45 -13.88 -23.02
N MET A 92 -0.43 -13.56 -23.97
CA MET A 92 -1.18 -12.31 -24.06
C MET A 92 -2.55 -12.50 -23.41
N VAL A 93 -2.70 -12.08 -22.15
CA VAL A 93 -3.91 -12.28 -21.35
C VAL A 93 -4.91 -11.15 -21.56
N MET A 94 -6.14 -11.51 -21.92
CA MET A 94 -7.24 -10.61 -22.27
C MET A 94 -8.53 -11.00 -21.53
N GLY A 95 -9.60 -10.23 -21.71
CA GLY A 95 -10.91 -10.45 -21.08
C GLY A 95 -11.10 -9.66 -19.78
N THR A 96 -10.11 -8.88 -19.36
CA THR A 96 -10.22 -8.01 -18.18
C THR A 96 -11.23 -6.88 -18.40
N GLN A 97 -11.40 -6.42 -19.64
CA GLN A 97 -12.30 -5.33 -19.99
C GLN A 97 -13.77 -5.65 -19.70
N THR A 98 -14.15 -6.93 -19.64
CA THR A 98 -15.53 -7.36 -19.34
C THR A 98 -15.80 -7.50 -17.85
N LEU A 99 -14.76 -7.52 -17.01
CA LEU A 99 -14.86 -7.75 -15.56
C LEU A 99 -15.46 -6.55 -14.84
N GLY A 100 -16.49 -6.77 -14.02
CA GLY A 100 -17.08 -5.74 -13.18
C GLY A 100 -17.90 -4.70 -13.95
N LEU A 101 -18.43 -5.06 -15.13
CA LEU A 101 -19.28 -4.17 -15.93
C LEU A 101 -20.78 -4.30 -15.58
N ARG A 102 -21.20 -5.44 -14.99
CA ARG A 102 -22.60 -5.66 -14.61
C ARG A 102 -22.85 -5.29 -13.15
N LYS A 103 -24.09 -4.89 -12.83
CA LYS A 103 -24.51 -4.64 -11.44
C LYS A 103 -24.48 -5.97 -10.68
N ASN A 104 -23.84 -6.02 -9.52
CA ASN A 104 -23.55 -7.23 -8.72
C ASN A 104 -22.52 -8.19 -9.35
N ASP A 105 -21.69 -7.70 -10.25
CA ASP A 105 -20.61 -8.49 -10.86
C ASP A 105 -19.40 -8.58 -9.92
N GLU A 106 -19.26 -9.73 -9.27
CA GLU A 106 -18.13 -10.01 -8.38
C GLU A 106 -16.85 -10.38 -9.14
N SER A 107 -16.90 -10.59 -10.47
CA SER A 107 -15.75 -11.05 -11.27
C SER A 107 -14.52 -10.17 -11.11
N LEU A 108 -14.69 -8.86 -11.04
CA LEU A 108 -13.57 -7.93 -10.86
C LEU A 108 -12.95 -8.04 -9.46
N ASN A 109 -13.76 -8.23 -8.42
CA ASN A 109 -13.24 -8.43 -7.07
C ASN A 109 -12.60 -9.82 -6.92
N LYS A 110 -13.19 -10.86 -7.53
CA LYS A 110 -12.57 -12.19 -7.63
C LYS A 110 -11.23 -12.13 -8.34
N PHE A 111 -11.15 -11.43 -9.48
CA PHE A 111 -9.92 -11.23 -10.25
C PHE A 111 -8.82 -10.62 -9.37
N PHE A 112 -9.10 -9.51 -8.67
CA PHE A 112 -8.12 -8.92 -7.76
C PHE A 112 -7.75 -9.83 -6.60
N GLY A 113 -8.74 -10.50 -6.00
CA GLY A 113 -8.50 -11.49 -4.95
C GLY A 113 -7.55 -12.58 -5.41
N TYR A 114 -7.74 -13.12 -6.62
CA TYR A 114 -6.85 -14.13 -7.18
C TYR A 114 -5.45 -13.60 -7.43
N LEU A 115 -5.33 -12.42 -8.04
CA LEU A 115 -4.04 -11.80 -8.32
C LEU A 115 -3.18 -11.66 -7.06
N GLN A 116 -3.76 -11.22 -5.94
CA GLN A 116 -3.02 -11.02 -4.70
C GLN A 116 -2.33 -12.29 -4.16
N TRP A 117 -2.83 -13.48 -4.52
CA TRP A 117 -2.28 -14.78 -4.09
C TRP A 117 -1.64 -15.58 -5.23
N THR A 118 -1.48 -14.98 -6.41
CA THR A 118 -1.04 -15.66 -7.64
C THR A 118 0.48 -15.92 -7.69
N ARG A 119 1.23 -15.36 -6.73
CA ARG A 119 2.70 -15.32 -6.77
C ARG A 119 3.38 -16.69 -6.80
N GLU A 120 3.01 -17.61 -5.91
CA GLU A 120 3.57 -18.97 -5.92
C GLU A 120 3.00 -19.81 -7.07
N GLY A 121 1.78 -19.49 -7.53
CA GLY A 121 1.09 -20.22 -8.58
C GLY A 121 1.64 -19.98 -9.99
N LEU A 122 2.29 -18.85 -10.25
CA LEU A 122 2.89 -18.55 -11.56
C LEU A 122 4.36 -18.93 -11.66
N ARG A 123 5.06 -19.27 -10.57
CA ARG A 123 6.50 -19.62 -10.60
C ARG A 123 6.84 -20.78 -11.53
N GLU A 124 5.88 -21.67 -11.76
CA GLU A 124 5.98 -22.79 -12.70
C GLU A 124 5.85 -22.35 -14.17
N LEU A 125 5.37 -21.13 -14.42
CA LEU A 125 5.22 -20.55 -15.76
C LEU A 125 6.50 -19.78 -16.13
N LYS A 126 7.47 -20.50 -16.70
CA LYS A 126 8.74 -19.92 -17.18
C LYS A 126 8.56 -19.16 -18.51
N MET A 127 7.66 -18.19 -18.55
CA MET A 127 7.41 -17.36 -19.73
C MET A 127 6.93 -15.94 -19.37
N PRO A 128 7.10 -14.96 -20.27
CA PRO A 128 6.42 -13.68 -20.19
C PRO A 128 4.89 -13.80 -20.25
N ILE A 129 4.22 -13.02 -19.43
CA ILE A 129 2.77 -12.86 -19.39
C ILE A 129 2.46 -11.37 -19.54
N VAL A 130 1.80 -10.98 -20.62
CA VAL A 130 1.33 -9.61 -20.85
C VAL A 130 -0.15 -9.55 -20.49
N LEU A 131 -0.45 -8.89 -19.37
CA LEU A 131 -1.80 -8.67 -18.89
C LEU A 131 -2.37 -7.38 -19.48
N TRP A 132 -3.30 -7.52 -20.42
CA TRP A 132 -4.01 -6.39 -21.01
C TRP A 132 -5.16 -5.95 -20.12
N ILE A 133 -5.19 -4.66 -19.75
CA ILE A 133 -6.23 -4.07 -18.90
C ILE A 133 -6.69 -2.69 -19.38
N PRO A 134 -7.95 -2.30 -19.13
CA PRO A 134 -8.35 -0.91 -19.21
C PRO A 134 -7.80 -0.10 -18.02
N SER A 135 -7.69 1.21 -18.19
CA SER A 135 -7.23 2.17 -17.17
C SER A 135 -8.07 2.07 -15.89
N ARG A 136 -9.38 1.81 -16.00
CA ARG A 136 -10.26 1.59 -14.83
C ARG A 136 -9.81 0.43 -13.95
N ILE A 137 -9.21 -0.61 -14.55
CA ILE A 137 -8.69 -1.78 -13.83
C ILE A 137 -7.29 -1.49 -13.34
N LEU A 138 -6.44 -0.80 -14.12
CA LEU A 138 -5.09 -0.41 -13.67
C LEU A 138 -5.14 0.34 -12.33
N VAL A 139 -6.02 1.33 -12.22
CA VAL A 139 -6.20 2.15 -11.01
C VAL A 139 -6.59 1.29 -9.81
N GLN A 140 -7.38 0.23 -10.04
CA GLN A 140 -7.80 -0.69 -8.99
C GLN A 140 -6.78 -1.80 -8.73
N LEU A 141 -5.99 -2.19 -9.74
CA LEU A 141 -5.05 -3.29 -9.68
C LEU A 141 -3.94 -3.03 -8.66
N ALA A 142 -3.38 -1.82 -8.68
CA ALA A 142 -2.40 -1.39 -7.69
C ALA A 142 -2.99 -1.34 -6.26
N LYS A 143 -4.29 -1.02 -6.14
CA LYS A 143 -4.97 -0.87 -4.84
C LYS A 143 -5.45 -2.19 -4.25
N LYS A 144 -5.99 -3.07 -5.08
CA LYS A 144 -6.69 -4.30 -4.69
C LYS A 144 -5.85 -5.56 -4.88
N ALA A 145 -4.75 -5.49 -5.63
CA ALA A 145 -3.77 -6.57 -5.74
C ALA A 145 -2.33 -5.99 -5.75
N PRO A 146 -1.93 -5.25 -4.71
CA PRO A 146 -0.63 -4.57 -4.65
C PRO A 146 0.56 -5.54 -4.79
N ASP A 147 0.44 -6.74 -4.23
CA ASP A 147 1.49 -7.77 -4.31
C ASP A 147 1.71 -8.23 -5.75
N PHE A 148 0.63 -8.52 -6.48
CA PHE A 148 0.70 -8.83 -7.91
C PHE A 148 1.21 -7.64 -8.71
N TYR A 149 0.74 -6.45 -8.40
CA TYR A 149 1.17 -5.24 -9.08
C TYR A 149 2.68 -5.04 -8.90
N SER A 150 3.24 -5.28 -7.71
CA SER A 150 4.68 -5.15 -7.44
C SER A 150 5.55 -6.12 -8.27
N TRP A 151 4.98 -7.24 -8.71
CA TRP A 151 5.68 -8.25 -9.51
C TRP A 151 5.78 -7.94 -10.99
N ARG A 152 5.10 -6.88 -11.44
CA ARG A 152 5.16 -6.49 -12.84
C ARG A 152 6.56 -5.96 -13.19
N ASN A 153 7.08 -6.41 -14.31
CA ASN A 153 8.31 -5.93 -14.93
C ASN A 153 8.10 -4.68 -15.79
N GLY A 154 6.88 -4.14 -15.86
CA GLY A 154 6.58 -2.88 -16.54
C GLY A 154 5.08 -2.57 -16.65
N VAL A 155 4.76 -1.29 -16.80
CA VAL A 155 3.43 -0.80 -17.18
C VAL A 155 3.56 0.02 -18.45
N PHE A 156 2.81 -0.34 -19.47
CA PHE A 156 2.86 0.23 -20.81
C PHE A 156 1.50 0.83 -21.13
N GLN A 157 1.36 2.16 -21.04
CA GLN A 157 0.07 2.85 -21.13
C GLN A 157 -0.15 3.46 -22.52
N PHE A 158 -0.93 2.79 -23.35
CA PHE A 158 -1.29 3.29 -24.68
C PHE A 158 -2.33 4.41 -24.55
N GLN A 159 -2.05 5.54 -25.18
CA GLN A 159 -2.95 6.67 -25.24
C GLN A 159 -4.06 6.43 -26.28
N PRO A 160 -5.30 6.85 -26.00
CA PRO A 160 -6.38 6.74 -26.98
C PRO A 160 -6.04 7.58 -28.22
N GLU A 161 -6.05 6.96 -29.39
CA GLU A 161 -5.94 7.69 -30.66
C GLU A 161 -7.21 8.54 -30.87
N PRO A 162 -7.08 9.84 -31.23
CA PRO A 162 -8.23 10.71 -31.46
C PRO A 162 -9.21 10.10 -32.48
N TYR A 163 -10.46 9.97 -32.05
CA TYR A 163 -11.57 9.46 -32.86
C TYR A 163 -12.24 10.59 -33.65
N GLU A 164 -12.50 10.40 -34.95
CA GLU A 164 -13.38 11.27 -35.74
C GLU A 164 -14.84 11.12 -35.28
N GLU A 165 -15.53 12.26 -35.09
CA GLU A 165 -16.81 12.45 -34.38
C GLU A 165 -17.98 11.50 -34.69
N THR A 166 -18.83 11.27 -33.67
CA THR A 166 -20.27 11.67 -33.69
C THR A 166 -20.85 11.75 -32.25
N VAL A 167 -20.96 12.99 -31.70
CA VAL A 167 -22.12 13.65 -31.02
C VAL A 167 -22.94 12.84 -29.97
N GLU A 168 -23.27 13.21 -28.70
CA GLU A 168 -23.35 14.46 -27.88
C GLU A 168 -23.56 14.09 -26.35
N PRO A 169 -23.67 15.02 -25.36
CA PRO A 169 -22.85 15.02 -24.13
C PRO A 169 -23.64 14.76 -22.81
N LEU A 170 -22.93 14.59 -21.68
CA LEU A 170 -23.35 15.06 -20.34
C LEU A 170 -22.21 14.97 -19.30
N THR A 171 -21.68 16.16 -18.96
CA THR A 171 -21.22 16.66 -17.64
C THR A 171 -20.19 15.89 -16.79
N THR A 172 -19.01 16.51 -16.73
CA THR A 172 -18.01 16.65 -15.64
C THR A 172 -18.39 16.19 -14.22
N GLN A 173 -17.45 15.50 -13.54
CA GLN A 173 -16.80 16.05 -12.33
C GLN A 173 -15.55 15.25 -11.86
N SER A 174 -14.42 15.95 -11.92
CA SER A 174 -13.24 16.00 -11.02
C SER A 174 -12.71 14.74 -10.30
N ILE A 175 -11.45 14.46 -10.66
CA ILE A 175 -10.41 13.69 -9.98
C ILE A 175 -10.00 14.38 -8.67
N GLU A 176 -9.65 13.61 -7.63
CA GLU A 176 -8.70 14.03 -6.58
C GLU A 176 -7.94 12.81 -6.00
N PHE A 177 -6.60 12.90 -6.07
CA PHE A 177 -5.55 12.13 -5.36
C PHE A 177 -5.47 12.68 -3.90
N GLU A 178 -4.83 12.12 -2.86
CA GLU A 178 -3.94 10.97 -2.63
C GLU A 178 -4.04 10.56 -1.13
N GLY A 179 -3.19 9.63 -0.67
CA GLY A 179 -3.15 9.21 0.74
C GLY A 179 -2.18 8.08 1.11
N ASN A 180 -0.99 8.09 0.49
CA ASN A 180 0.32 7.60 0.96
C ASN A 180 0.44 6.32 1.82
N LYS A 181 0.95 5.25 1.19
CA LYS A 181 2.14 4.51 1.65
C LYS A 181 2.96 4.13 0.42
N SER A 182 4.10 4.79 0.27
CA SER A 182 5.03 4.70 -0.85
C SER A 182 6.10 3.66 -0.55
N SER A 183 5.81 2.38 -0.71
CA SER A 183 6.88 1.38 -0.80
C SER A 183 7.47 1.44 -2.22
N SER A 184 8.57 2.20 -2.35
CA SER A 184 9.34 2.33 -3.59
C SER A 184 9.66 0.98 -4.23
N ILE A 185 9.46 0.90 -5.55
CA ILE A 185 9.64 -0.26 -6.43
C ILE A 185 11.11 -0.51 -6.81
N PHE A 186 12.02 0.36 -6.38
CA PHE A 186 13.44 0.21 -6.62
C PHE A 186 14.16 -0.21 -5.34
N ASP A 187 15.12 -1.11 -5.49
CA ASP A 187 16.12 -1.32 -4.45
C ASP A 187 16.84 0.00 -4.18
N VAL A 188 17.16 0.25 -2.91
CA VAL A 188 17.82 1.48 -2.44
C VAL A 188 19.06 1.75 -3.31
N GLU A 189 19.85 0.71 -3.60
CA GLU A 189 21.05 0.80 -4.42
C GLU A 189 20.77 1.26 -5.86
N GLN A 190 19.64 0.86 -6.45
CA GLN A 190 19.26 1.26 -7.80
C GLN A 190 18.82 2.73 -7.84
N LEU A 191 18.11 3.20 -6.82
CA LEU A 191 17.74 4.61 -6.71
C LEU A 191 18.94 5.50 -6.43
N GLU A 192 19.83 5.08 -5.54
CA GLU A 192 21.08 5.81 -5.27
C GLU A 192 21.95 5.90 -6.54
N SER A 193 22.06 4.81 -7.30
CA SER A 193 22.75 4.80 -8.60
C SER A 193 22.09 5.73 -9.62
N SER A 194 20.76 5.73 -9.69
CA SER A 194 20.00 6.61 -10.58
C SER A 194 20.15 8.08 -10.19
N LEU A 195 20.14 8.38 -8.89
CA LEU A 195 20.40 9.71 -8.37
C LEU A 195 21.82 10.18 -8.70
N ALA A 196 22.83 9.32 -8.54
CA ALA A 196 24.21 9.65 -8.88
C ALA A 196 24.38 10.00 -10.38
N LYS A 197 23.73 9.24 -11.27
CA LYS A 197 23.70 9.53 -12.71
C LYS A 197 22.97 10.83 -13.02
N ALA A 198 21.83 11.07 -12.38
CA ALA A 198 21.04 12.27 -12.57
C ALA A 198 21.79 13.52 -12.09
N LEU A 199 22.50 13.44 -10.96
CA LEU A 199 23.36 14.50 -10.44
C LEU A 199 24.49 14.84 -11.42
N ALA A 200 25.16 13.83 -11.98
CA ALA A 200 26.20 14.04 -12.97
C ALA A 200 25.68 14.67 -14.28
N MET A 201 24.43 14.37 -14.64
CA MET A 201 23.82 14.85 -15.89
C MET A 201 23.22 16.25 -15.78
N TRP A 202 22.58 16.57 -14.64
CA TRP A 202 21.77 17.79 -14.51
C TRP A 202 22.27 18.78 -13.45
N GLY A 203 23.24 18.38 -12.61
CA GLY A 203 23.76 19.21 -11.52
C GLY A 203 22.80 19.33 -10.32
N GLU A 204 23.32 19.77 -9.18
CA GLU A 204 22.64 19.71 -7.86
C GLU A 204 21.34 20.53 -7.74
N ASN A 205 21.15 21.54 -8.59
CA ASN A 205 20.01 22.47 -8.50
C ASN A 205 18.87 22.16 -9.51
N SER A 206 18.90 21.00 -10.16
CA SER A 206 17.88 20.63 -11.15
C SER A 206 16.58 20.17 -10.50
N SER A 207 15.44 20.69 -10.99
CA SER A 207 14.10 20.24 -10.58
C SER A 207 13.87 18.75 -10.84
N ASN A 208 14.58 18.17 -11.80
CA ASN A 208 14.44 16.75 -12.17
C ASN A 208 15.01 15.80 -11.10
N LEU A 209 15.73 16.30 -10.11
CA LEU A 209 16.23 15.52 -8.97
C LEU A 209 15.19 15.36 -7.86
N GLU A 210 14.18 16.22 -7.80
CA GLU A 210 13.17 16.22 -6.74
C GLU A 210 12.48 14.85 -6.59
N PRO A 211 11.99 14.20 -7.66
CA PRO A 211 11.29 12.93 -7.50
C PRO A 211 12.19 11.83 -6.93
N LEU A 212 13.48 11.84 -7.27
CA LEU A 212 14.46 10.87 -6.77
C LEU A 212 14.78 11.11 -5.29
N TYR A 213 14.92 12.36 -4.87
CA TYR A 213 15.10 12.70 -3.46
C TYR A 213 13.86 12.36 -2.62
N SER A 214 12.66 12.69 -3.11
CA SER A 214 11.41 12.34 -2.45
C SER A 214 11.25 10.81 -2.31
N GLN A 215 11.56 10.05 -3.37
CA GLN A 215 11.49 8.59 -3.33
C GLN A 215 12.50 7.96 -2.37
N LEU A 216 13.78 8.36 -2.42
CA LEU A 216 14.80 7.86 -1.49
C LEU A 216 14.48 8.25 -0.04
N GLY A 217 14.08 9.50 0.19
CA GLY A 217 13.68 9.99 1.50
C GLY A 217 12.52 9.19 2.10
N ASN A 218 11.46 8.95 1.32
CA ASN A 218 10.32 8.14 1.73
C ASN A 218 10.72 6.68 1.97
N LEU A 219 11.54 6.08 1.11
CA LEU A 219 11.98 4.68 1.24
C LEU A 219 12.81 4.47 2.52
N TYR A 220 13.77 5.33 2.81
CA TYR A 220 14.52 5.25 4.06
C TYR A 220 13.65 5.54 5.28
N ALA A 221 12.73 6.52 5.19
CA ALA A 221 11.79 6.79 6.27
C ALA A 221 10.91 5.56 6.58
N ASP A 222 10.42 4.88 5.55
CA ASP A 222 9.62 3.66 5.68
C ASP A 222 10.44 2.53 6.31
N ARG A 223 11.69 2.28 5.86
CA ARG A 223 12.59 1.27 6.45
C ARG A 223 12.88 1.52 7.94
N VAL A 224 13.07 2.79 8.30
CA VAL A 224 13.32 3.20 9.70
C VAL A 224 12.08 3.01 10.57
N GLN A 225 10.89 3.21 10.00
CA GLN A 225 9.60 3.06 10.69
C GLN A 225 9.13 1.60 10.76
N SER A 226 9.37 0.81 9.71
CA SER A 226 9.05 -0.63 9.67
C SER A 226 10.02 -1.45 10.52
N GLY A 227 11.19 -0.89 10.83
CA GLY A 227 12.25 -1.57 11.58
C GLY A 227 13.02 -2.58 10.74
N GLU A 228 12.82 -2.60 9.42
CA GLU A 228 13.58 -3.40 8.46
C GLU A 228 15.01 -2.87 8.25
N SER A 229 15.33 -1.72 8.84
CA SER A 229 16.62 -1.06 8.74
C SER A 229 17.73 -1.80 9.52
N PRO A 230 18.78 -2.32 8.85
CA PRO A 230 19.92 -2.95 9.51
C PRO A 230 20.78 -1.95 10.30
N ASP A 231 20.81 -0.69 9.87
CA ASP A 231 21.46 0.44 10.55
C ASP A 231 20.50 1.63 10.62
N ARG A 232 19.61 1.57 11.62
CA ARG A 232 18.51 2.52 11.80
C ARG A 232 18.97 3.96 11.97
N GLU A 233 20.11 4.19 12.61
CA GLU A 233 20.63 5.54 12.82
C GLU A 233 21.11 6.14 11.49
N ARG A 234 21.88 5.37 10.71
CA ARG A 234 22.34 5.80 9.40
C ARG A 234 21.18 6.05 8.44
N GLU A 235 20.24 5.12 8.33
CA GLU A 235 19.09 5.28 7.42
C GLU A 235 18.16 6.42 7.85
N PHE A 236 18.06 6.72 9.16
CA PHE A 236 17.35 7.90 9.64
C PHE A 236 18.02 9.19 9.15
N ILE A 237 19.35 9.28 9.23
CA ILE A 237 20.10 10.45 8.74
C ILE A 237 19.93 10.61 7.23
N LEU A 238 19.97 9.51 6.47
CA LEU A 238 19.76 9.51 5.03
C LEU A 238 18.33 9.94 4.66
N ALA A 239 17.32 9.41 5.34
CA ALA A 239 15.93 9.83 5.16
C ALA A 239 15.79 11.34 5.38
N GLN A 240 16.35 11.85 6.48
CA GLN A 240 16.33 13.27 6.81
C GLN A 240 17.03 14.10 5.72
N ASP A 241 18.21 13.71 5.26
CA ASP A 241 18.96 14.44 4.23
C ASP A 241 18.19 14.52 2.90
N TYR A 242 17.71 13.38 2.40
CA TYR A 242 16.99 13.33 1.13
C TYR A 242 15.64 14.07 1.19
N LEU A 243 14.88 13.95 2.28
CA LEU A 243 13.62 14.70 2.44
C LEU A 243 13.87 16.21 2.50
N ASN A 244 14.94 16.67 3.18
CA ASN A 244 15.28 18.10 3.20
C ASN A 244 15.70 18.62 1.82
N LYS A 245 16.44 17.83 1.03
CA LYS A 245 16.78 18.18 -0.36
C LYS A 245 15.55 18.27 -1.25
N ALA A 246 14.61 17.33 -1.12
CA ALA A 246 13.32 17.39 -1.79
C ALA A 246 12.55 18.66 -1.42
N ILE A 247 12.40 18.95 -0.12
CA ILE A 247 11.73 20.16 0.38
C ILE A 247 12.35 21.44 -0.21
N ALA A 248 13.69 21.51 -0.29
CA ALA A 248 14.39 22.67 -0.83
C ALA A 248 14.04 22.89 -2.32
N LEU A 249 14.08 21.83 -3.14
CA LEU A 249 13.71 21.92 -4.56
C LEU A 249 12.22 22.21 -4.75
N GLN A 250 11.34 21.53 -4.01
CA GLN A 250 9.89 21.76 -4.07
C GLN A 250 9.54 23.20 -3.70
N THR A 251 10.21 23.77 -2.69
CA THR A 251 10.07 25.17 -2.31
C THR A 251 10.55 26.11 -3.42
N GLN A 252 11.74 25.84 -3.97
CA GLN A 252 12.33 26.65 -5.04
C GLN A 252 11.46 26.68 -6.31
N PHE A 253 10.92 25.52 -6.70
CA PHE A 253 10.10 25.35 -7.91
C PHE A 253 8.59 25.47 -7.65
N LYS A 254 8.19 25.88 -6.43
CA LYS A 254 6.78 26.10 -6.02
C LYS A 254 5.87 24.89 -6.24
N GLN A 255 6.37 23.70 -5.96
CA GLN A 255 5.62 22.44 -5.99
C GLN A 255 4.91 22.24 -4.63
N GLU A 256 3.90 23.08 -4.35
CA GLU A 256 3.28 23.17 -3.02
C GLU A 256 2.57 21.86 -2.58
N ASP A 257 2.04 21.10 -3.54
CA ASP A 257 1.37 19.82 -3.30
C ASP A 257 2.36 18.75 -2.80
N ALA A 258 3.41 18.49 -3.58
CA ALA A 258 4.50 17.59 -3.21
C ALA A 258 5.20 18.04 -1.91
N LEU A 259 5.32 19.36 -1.69
CA LEU A 259 5.88 19.93 -0.46
C LEU A 259 5.06 19.54 0.78
N ALA A 260 3.72 19.64 0.72
CA ALA A 260 2.86 19.26 1.85
C ALA A 260 3.04 17.78 2.23
N HIS A 261 3.17 16.90 1.24
CA HIS A 261 3.42 15.48 1.45
C HIS A 261 4.81 15.22 2.07
N THR A 262 5.88 15.80 1.52
CA THR A 262 7.24 15.59 2.02
C THR A 262 7.44 16.14 3.42
N LEU A 263 6.86 17.30 3.74
CA LEU A 263 6.83 17.86 5.10
C LEU A 263 6.14 16.91 6.08
N SER A 264 5.01 16.33 5.68
CA SER A 264 4.28 15.35 6.50
C SER A 264 5.11 14.09 6.75
N THR A 265 5.84 13.57 5.76
CA THR A 265 6.73 12.41 5.94
C THR A 265 7.86 12.71 6.92
N LEU A 266 8.54 13.86 6.76
CA LEU A 266 9.62 14.25 7.66
C LEU A 266 9.11 14.44 9.11
N ALA A 267 7.92 15.01 9.26
CA ALA A 267 7.28 15.16 10.56
C ALA A 267 6.93 13.81 11.21
N LEU A 268 6.43 12.83 10.43
CA LEU A 268 6.20 11.46 10.90
C LEU A 268 7.50 10.79 11.37
N LEU A 269 8.58 11.00 10.62
CA LEU A 269 9.91 10.49 10.96
C LEU A 269 10.40 11.06 12.30
N TYR A 270 10.31 12.38 12.51
CA TYR A 270 10.65 12.99 13.79
C TYR A 270 9.75 12.53 14.94
N ARG A 271 8.43 12.42 14.71
CA ARG A 271 7.49 11.88 15.72
C ARG A 271 7.89 10.48 16.17
N SER A 272 8.31 9.61 15.23
CA SER A 272 8.72 8.24 15.54
C SER A 272 9.95 8.13 16.46
N GLN A 273 10.78 9.19 16.50
CA GLN A 273 11.94 9.31 17.38
C GLN A 273 11.67 10.07 18.68
N GLY A 274 10.42 10.47 18.93
CA GLY A 274 10.08 11.32 20.07
C GLY A 274 10.52 12.79 19.93
N ARG A 275 10.98 13.19 18.73
CA ARG A 275 11.42 14.57 18.42
C ARG A 275 10.22 15.45 18.07
N TYR A 276 9.35 15.63 19.07
CA TYR A 276 8.04 16.24 18.85
C TYR A 276 8.12 17.73 18.52
N THR A 277 9.12 18.43 19.05
CA THR A 277 9.38 19.86 18.81
C THR A 277 9.71 20.16 17.36
N GLU A 278 10.37 19.24 16.66
CA GLU A 278 10.68 19.36 15.24
C GLU A 278 9.52 18.90 14.34
N ALA A 279 8.73 17.92 14.80
CA ALA A 279 7.60 17.39 14.03
C ALA A 279 6.41 18.38 13.93
N GLU A 280 6.09 19.07 15.03
CA GLU A 280 4.93 19.97 15.11
C GLU A 280 4.90 21.08 14.04
N PRO A 281 5.96 21.91 13.86
CA PRO A 281 5.93 22.97 12.85
C PRO A 281 5.78 22.43 11.43
N LEU A 282 6.36 21.26 11.13
CA LEU A 282 6.25 20.62 9.82
C LEU A 282 4.82 20.13 9.52
N PHE A 283 4.15 19.51 10.50
CA PHE A 283 2.74 19.13 10.34
C PHE A 283 1.82 20.34 10.19
N LEU A 284 2.08 21.42 10.94
CA LEU A 284 1.30 22.66 10.83
C LEU A 284 1.49 23.31 9.45
N GLN A 285 2.72 23.35 8.94
CA GLN A 285 3.01 23.85 7.61
C GLN A 285 2.36 23.00 6.51
N ALA A 286 2.45 21.68 6.61
CA ALA A 286 1.80 20.76 5.67
C ALA A 286 0.27 20.94 5.67
N LEU A 287 -0.35 21.05 6.86
CA LEU A 287 -1.79 21.30 6.98
C LEU A 287 -2.21 22.61 6.33
N GLU A 288 -1.42 23.68 6.51
CA GLU A 288 -1.73 24.99 5.93
C GLU A 288 -1.59 24.96 4.40
N LEU A 289 -0.56 24.31 3.87
CA LEU A 289 -0.41 24.10 2.42
C LEU A 289 -1.59 23.28 1.85
N SER A 290 -1.95 22.15 2.47
CA SER A 290 -3.10 21.35 2.00
C SER A 290 -4.40 22.16 2.00
N LYS A 291 -4.64 23.00 3.03
CA LYS A 291 -5.81 23.88 3.05
C LYS A 291 -5.77 24.97 1.98
N HIS A 292 -4.59 25.52 1.72
CA HIS A 292 -4.40 26.56 0.71
C HIS A 292 -4.67 26.02 -0.70
N ILE A 293 -4.13 24.85 -1.02
CA ILE A 293 -4.20 24.24 -2.36
C ILE A 293 -5.57 23.60 -2.62
N LEU A 294 -6.07 22.82 -1.66
CA LEU A 294 -7.20 21.90 -1.86
C LEU A 294 -8.47 22.37 -1.13
N GLY A 295 -8.36 23.44 -0.33
CA GLY A 295 -9.44 23.93 0.51
C GLY A 295 -9.64 23.13 1.80
N ASN A 296 -10.50 23.63 2.68
CA ASN A 296 -10.72 23.02 4.01
C ASN A 296 -11.46 21.68 3.97
N ASN A 297 -12.11 21.35 2.85
CA ASN A 297 -12.98 20.18 2.70
C ASN A 297 -12.33 19.11 1.80
N HIS A 298 -11.03 18.84 2.01
CA HIS A 298 -10.28 17.83 1.25
C HIS A 298 -9.81 16.67 2.14
N LEU A 299 -9.59 15.49 1.54
CA LEU A 299 -9.10 14.30 2.28
C LEU A 299 -7.68 14.48 2.82
N ASP A 300 -6.81 15.20 2.11
CA ASP A 300 -5.45 15.50 2.59
C ASP A 300 -5.45 16.43 3.81
N VAL A 301 -6.43 17.33 3.90
CA VAL A 301 -6.64 18.10 5.13
C VAL A 301 -7.06 17.18 6.27
N ALA A 302 -7.94 16.20 6.02
CA ALA A 302 -8.31 15.22 7.04
C ALA A 302 -7.12 14.36 7.49
N THR A 303 -6.25 13.96 6.57
CA THR A 303 -5.01 13.22 6.82
C THR A 303 -4.01 14.04 7.63
N SER A 304 -3.81 15.31 7.26
CA SER A 304 -2.93 16.24 8.00
C SER A 304 -3.44 16.50 9.42
N LEU A 305 -4.74 16.72 9.60
CA LEU A 305 -5.38 16.84 10.91
C LEU A 305 -5.19 15.58 11.76
N ASN A 306 -5.32 14.39 11.15
CA ASN A 306 -5.11 13.12 11.84
C ASN A 306 -3.64 12.97 12.30
N ASN A 307 -2.68 13.34 11.47
CA ASN A 307 -1.27 13.22 11.79
C ASN A 307 -0.87 14.16 12.95
N LEU A 308 -1.40 15.38 12.95
CA LEU A 308 -1.22 16.32 14.06
C LEU A 308 -1.92 15.82 15.34
N ALA A 309 -3.10 15.19 15.22
CA ALA A 309 -3.78 14.57 16.37
C ALA A 309 -2.93 13.46 17.00
N LEU A 310 -2.33 12.58 16.18
CA LEU A 310 -1.43 11.52 16.63
C LEU A 310 -0.16 12.08 17.29
N LEU A 311 0.35 13.22 16.81
CA LEU A 311 1.47 13.92 17.46
C LEU A 311 1.07 14.38 18.86
N TYR A 312 -0.06 15.07 18.99
CA TYR A 312 -0.55 15.56 20.28
C TYR A 312 -0.88 14.44 21.26
N ASP A 313 -1.44 13.33 20.79
CA ASP A 313 -1.63 12.12 21.61
C ASP A 313 -0.27 11.60 22.12
N SER A 314 0.75 11.53 21.27
CA SER A 314 2.10 11.12 21.65
C SER A 314 2.77 12.07 22.67
N GLN A 315 2.41 13.36 22.64
CA GLN A 315 2.86 14.36 23.62
C GLN A 315 2.02 14.36 24.92
N GLY A 316 0.95 13.56 25.01
CA GLY A 316 0.00 13.60 26.13
C GLY A 316 -0.96 14.79 26.12
N ARG A 317 -1.01 15.57 25.02
CA ARG A 317 -1.92 16.71 24.81
C ARG A 317 -3.29 16.23 24.35
N TYR A 318 -3.95 15.42 25.20
CA TYR A 318 -5.14 14.67 24.82
C TYR A 318 -6.32 15.53 24.38
N SER A 319 -6.54 16.70 24.99
CA SER A 319 -7.64 17.59 24.61
C SER A 319 -7.49 18.14 23.19
N GLU A 320 -6.26 18.45 22.78
CA GLU A 320 -5.97 18.95 21.43
C GLU A 320 -6.07 17.81 20.40
N ALA A 321 -5.54 16.62 20.75
CA ALA A 321 -5.69 15.41 19.94
C ALA A 321 -7.17 15.06 19.72
N GLU A 322 -8.01 15.15 20.76
CA GLU A 322 -9.44 14.84 20.68
C GLU A 322 -10.16 15.77 19.71
N LEU A 323 -9.89 17.08 19.80
CA LEU A 323 -10.47 18.06 18.91
C LEU A 323 -10.14 17.76 17.45
N LEU A 324 -8.88 17.41 17.17
CA LEU A 324 -8.43 17.10 15.82
C LEU A 324 -8.99 15.77 15.31
N HIS A 325 -8.98 14.70 16.11
CA HIS A 325 -9.60 13.43 15.72
C HIS A 325 -11.10 13.56 15.44
N LYS A 326 -11.83 14.33 16.26
CA LYS A 326 -13.26 14.62 16.00
C LYS A 326 -13.46 15.41 14.70
N LYS A 327 -12.61 16.41 14.43
CA LYS A 327 -12.64 17.16 13.15
C LYS A 327 -12.36 16.23 11.96
N THR A 328 -11.31 15.41 12.02
CA THR A 328 -10.98 14.41 11.00
C THR A 328 -12.14 13.45 10.75
N LEU A 329 -12.72 12.87 11.81
CA LEU A 329 -13.84 11.94 11.69
C LEU A 329 -15.05 12.61 11.02
N LYS A 330 -15.40 13.82 11.46
CA LYS A 330 -16.51 14.59 10.87
C LYS A 330 -16.26 14.88 9.39
N LEU A 331 -15.05 15.30 9.04
CA LEU A 331 -14.68 15.61 7.66
C LEU A 331 -14.72 14.37 6.77
N ARG A 332 -14.14 13.24 7.21
CA ARG A 332 -14.18 11.97 6.45
C ARG A 332 -15.60 11.44 6.28
N LYS A 333 -16.44 11.52 7.31
CA LYS A 333 -17.87 11.17 7.19
C LYS A 333 -18.59 12.06 6.17
N HIS A 334 -18.29 13.36 6.17
CA HIS A 334 -18.88 14.31 5.23
C HIS A 334 -18.48 14.00 3.78
N LEU A 335 -17.21 13.70 3.52
CA LEU A 335 -16.67 13.48 2.17
C LEU A 335 -16.92 12.07 1.62
N LEU A 336 -16.90 11.05 2.48
CA LEU A 336 -16.87 9.64 2.07
C LEU A 336 -18.13 8.87 2.49
N GLY A 337 -18.98 9.48 3.31
CA GLY A 337 -20.09 8.81 3.98
C GLY A 337 -19.65 7.98 5.19
N ASP A 338 -20.61 7.54 6.00
CA ASP A 338 -20.36 6.77 7.23
C ASP A 338 -19.78 5.37 6.97
N ASN A 339 -19.95 4.84 5.76
CA ASN A 339 -19.62 3.48 5.37
C ASN A 339 -18.27 3.41 4.62
N HIS A 340 -17.26 4.14 5.08
CA HIS A 340 -15.95 4.19 4.43
C HIS A 340 -14.82 3.69 5.34
N PHE A 341 -13.77 3.16 4.71
CA PHE A 341 -12.57 2.67 5.38
C PHE A 341 -11.91 3.74 6.28
N ASP A 342 -11.74 4.95 5.77
CA ASP A 342 -11.13 6.04 6.53
C ASP A 342 -11.97 6.50 7.72
N VAL A 343 -13.29 6.29 7.67
CA VAL A 343 -14.16 6.51 8.83
C VAL A 343 -13.88 5.46 9.90
N ALA A 344 -13.75 4.18 9.54
CA ALA A 344 -13.37 3.11 10.47
C ALA A 344 -12.01 3.41 11.13
N THR A 345 -11.02 3.86 10.36
CA THR A 345 -9.70 4.25 10.88
C THR A 345 -9.79 5.43 11.84
N SER A 346 -10.63 6.43 11.52
CA SER A 346 -10.83 7.60 12.40
C SER A 346 -11.52 7.24 13.71
N LEU A 347 -12.51 6.34 13.67
CA LEU A 347 -13.18 5.79 14.85
C LEU A 347 -12.19 5.02 15.73
N ASN A 348 -11.38 4.15 15.12
CA ASN A 348 -10.34 3.41 15.84
C ASN A 348 -9.33 4.34 16.54
N ASN A 349 -8.84 5.38 15.85
CA ASN A 349 -7.88 6.32 16.44
C ASN A 349 -8.48 7.13 17.60
N LEU A 350 -9.72 7.62 17.44
CA LEU A 350 -10.42 8.33 18.51
C LEU A 350 -10.66 7.42 19.71
N ALA A 351 -10.97 6.14 19.49
CA ALA A 351 -11.14 5.17 20.56
C ALA A 351 -9.83 4.88 21.31
N LEU A 352 -8.71 4.77 20.60
CA LEU A 352 -7.39 4.60 21.22
C LEU A 352 -6.99 5.81 22.07
N LEU A 353 -7.33 7.03 21.62
CA LEU A 353 -7.17 8.24 22.42
C LEU A 353 -8.04 8.20 23.70
N TYR A 354 -9.29 7.75 23.62
CA TYR A 354 -10.12 7.59 24.81
C TYR A 354 -9.57 6.51 25.75
N LYS A 355 -9.05 5.41 25.21
CA LYS A 355 -8.34 4.39 25.99
C LYS A 355 -7.12 4.98 26.71
N SER A 356 -6.30 5.81 26.05
CA SER A 356 -5.12 6.43 26.69
C SER A 356 -5.51 7.37 27.84
N GLN A 357 -6.69 7.99 27.76
CA GLN A 357 -7.28 8.80 28.83
C GLN A 357 -8.01 7.99 29.93
N GLY A 358 -8.09 6.66 29.83
CA GLY A 358 -8.88 5.83 30.74
C GLY A 358 -10.41 5.93 30.55
N ARG A 359 -10.86 6.56 29.46
CA ARG A 359 -12.27 6.78 29.10
C ARG A 359 -12.83 5.58 28.35
N TYR A 360 -12.84 4.42 29.00
CA TYR A 360 -13.11 3.13 28.35
C TYR A 360 -14.53 2.99 27.79
N GLU A 361 -15.52 3.55 28.49
CA GLU A 361 -16.94 3.54 28.08
C GLU A 361 -17.17 4.32 26.76
N GLU A 362 -16.34 5.31 26.45
CA GLU A 362 -16.41 6.03 25.18
C GLU A 362 -15.59 5.36 24.08
N ALA A 363 -14.55 4.60 24.44
CA ALA A 363 -13.69 3.89 23.50
C ALA A 363 -14.36 2.64 22.91
N GLU A 364 -15.02 1.83 23.75
CA GLU A 364 -15.62 0.56 23.32
C GLU A 364 -16.58 0.68 22.13
N PRO A 365 -17.62 1.55 22.15
CA PRO A 365 -18.56 1.63 21.04
C PRO A 365 -17.89 2.05 19.73
N LEU A 366 -16.86 2.90 19.79
CA LEU A 366 -16.11 3.34 18.61
C LEU A 366 -15.28 2.20 18.01
N LEU A 367 -14.62 1.39 18.84
CA LEU A 367 -13.90 0.21 18.36
C LEU A 367 -14.85 -0.85 17.78
N ARG A 368 -16.00 -1.10 18.41
CA ARG A 368 -17.02 -2.01 17.86
C ARG A 368 -17.55 -1.53 16.52
N GLN A 369 -17.81 -0.23 16.37
CA GLN A 369 -18.23 0.35 15.10
C GLN A 369 -17.13 0.24 14.04
N ALA A 370 -15.86 0.50 14.39
CA ALA A 370 -14.73 0.34 13.48
C ALA A 370 -14.57 -1.13 13.02
N LEU A 371 -14.69 -2.09 13.94
CA LEU A 371 -14.61 -3.53 13.64
C LEU A 371 -15.69 -3.95 12.64
N GLU A 372 -16.93 -3.54 12.87
CA GLU A 372 -18.05 -3.84 11.96
C GLU A 372 -17.83 -3.26 10.56
N LEU A 373 -17.36 -2.00 10.49
CA LEU A 373 -17.00 -1.38 9.21
C LEU A 373 -15.88 -2.15 8.50
N TYR A 374 -14.82 -2.54 9.21
CA TYR A 374 -13.73 -3.31 8.61
C TYR A 374 -14.20 -4.67 8.08
N LYS A 375 -14.99 -5.42 8.86
CA LYS A 375 -15.55 -6.70 8.44
C LYS A 375 -16.42 -6.57 7.20
N ARG A 376 -17.32 -5.58 7.18
CA ARG A 376 -18.23 -5.37 6.06
C ARG A 376 -17.52 -4.89 4.78
N LEU A 377 -16.52 -4.02 4.91
CA LEU A 377 -15.85 -3.40 3.75
C LEU A 377 -14.72 -4.25 3.18
N LEU A 378 -14.01 -5.00 4.03
CA LEU A 378 -12.78 -5.70 3.65
C LEU A 378 -12.91 -7.23 3.80
N GLY A 379 -14.03 -7.70 4.35
CA GLY A 379 -14.25 -9.10 4.71
C GLY A 379 -13.72 -9.43 6.10
N GLU A 380 -14.26 -10.51 6.67
CA GLU A 380 -13.90 -11.04 7.98
C GLU A 380 -12.41 -11.41 8.10
N ASN A 381 -11.76 -11.70 6.97
CA ASN A 381 -10.38 -12.16 6.93
C ASN A 381 -9.36 -11.04 6.66
N HIS A 382 -9.68 -9.76 6.86
CA HIS A 382 -8.72 -8.69 6.57
C HIS A 382 -7.78 -8.39 7.77
N PRO A 383 -6.47 -8.09 7.56
CA PRO A 383 -5.54 -7.74 8.66
C PRO A 383 -6.04 -6.64 9.62
N ASN A 384 -6.75 -5.64 9.10
CA ASN A 384 -7.34 -4.58 9.93
C ASN A 384 -8.41 -5.08 10.90
N VAL A 385 -9.11 -6.17 10.56
CA VAL A 385 -10.01 -6.86 11.50
C VAL A 385 -9.19 -7.40 12.67
N ALA A 386 -8.07 -8.10 12.41
CA ALA A 386 -7.17 -8.58 13.46
C ALA A 386 -6.61 -7.44 14.33
N THR A 387 -6.24 -6.31 13.72
CA THR A 387 -5.76 -5.13 14.46
C THR A 387 -6.86 -4.53 15.34
N CYS A 388 -8.08 -4.41 14.84
CA CYS A 388 -9.19 -3.87 15.63
C CYS A 388 -9.62 -4.81 16.76
N LEU A 389 -9.64 -6.13 16.53
CA LEU A 389 -9.84 -7.14 17.57
C LEU A 389 -8.77 -7.03 18.67
N ASN A 390 -7.50 -6.87 18.30
CA ASN A 390 -6.42 -6.66 19.26
C ASN A 390 -6.60 -5.36 20.08
N ASN A 391 -7.09 -4.29 19.46
CA ASN A 391 -7.38 -3.04 20.17
C ASN A 391 -8.54 -3.17 21.15
N LEU A 392 -9.59 -3.92 20.80
CA LEU A 392 -10.67 -4.28 21.72
C LEU A 392 -10.16 -5.11 22.89
N ALA A 393 -9.32 -6.11 22.62
CA ALA A 393 -8.69 -6.90 23.68
C ALA A 393 -7.86 -6.02 24.62
N ALA A 394 -7.02 -5.14 24.08
CA ALA A 394 -6.21 -4.22 24.87
C ALA A 394 -7.07 -3.24 25.69
N LEU A 395 -8.24 -2.84 25.19
CA LEU A 395 -9.20 -2.02 25.92
C LEU A 395 -9.77 -2.78 27.14
N TYR A 396 -10.13 -4.05 26.97
CA TYR A 396 -10.64 -4.89 28.06
C TYR A 396 -9.55 -5.26 29.06
N ASP A 397 -8.34 -5.58 28.60
CA ASP A 397 -7.17 -5.83 29.44
C ASP A 397 -6.86 -4.62 30.33
N SER A 398 -6.93 -3.40 29.78
CA SER A 398 -6.74 -2.15 30.55
C SER A 398 -7.82 -1.92 31.62
N GLN A 399 -8.98 -2.57 31.49
CA GLN A 399 -10.07 -2.56 32.47
C GLN A 399 -9.95 -3.71 33.50
N GLY A 400 -8.98 -4.61 33.36
CA GLY A 400 -8.91 -5.86 34.12
C GLY A 400 -9.96 -6.91 33.71
N LYS A 401 -10.65 -6.70 32.58
CA LYS A 401 -11.67 -7.58 32.00
C LYS A 401 -11.01 -8.64 31.12
N TYR A 402 -10.21 -9.51 31.74
CA TYR A 402 -9.35 -10.43 30.99
C TYR A 402 -10.12 -11.52 30.24
N GLU A 403 -11.24 -11.98 30.79
CA GLU A 403 -12.11 -12.99 30.16
C GLU A 403 -12.75 -12.47 28.87
N GLU A 404 -13.08 -11.18 28.81
CA GLU A 404 -13.58 -10.51 27.62
C GLU A 404 -12.48 -10.24 26.60
N ALA A 405 -11.23 -10.01 27.04
CA ALA A 405 -10.09 -9.75 26.16
C ALA A 405 -9.59 -11.00 25.41
N GLU A 406 -9.54 -12.15 26.09
CA GLU A 406 -9.01 -13.42 25.57
C GLU A 406 -9.59 -13.85 24.21
N PRO A 407 -10.92 -13.92 24.00
CA PRO A 407 -11.49 -14.36 22.73
C PRO A 407 -11.11 -13.45 21.56
N PHE A 408 -10.91 -12.15 21.80
CA PHE A 408 -10.47 -11.22 20.75
C PHE A 408 -9.01 -11.44 20.35
N LEU A 409 -8.12 -11.72 21.31
CA LEU A 409 -6.72 -12.06 21.01
C LEU A 409 -6.60 -13.39 20.27
N ILE A 410 -7.38 -14.40 20.66
CA ILE A 410 -7.41 -15.70 19.97
C ILE A 410 -7.89 -15.52 18.52
N GLN A 411 -9.00 -14.80 18.30
CA GLN A 411 -9.49 -14.52 16.95
C GLN A 411 -8.47 -13.76 16.10
N ALA A 412 -7.82 -12.73 16.67
CA ALA A 412 -6.79 -11.97 15.96
C ALA A 412 -5.57 -12.83 15.59
N LEU A 413 -5.14 -13.72 16.50
CA LEU A 413 -4.04 -14.66 16.28
C LEU A 413 -4.37 -15.67 15.18
N GLU A 414 -5.53 -16.32 15.25
CA GLU A 414 -5.97 -17.29 14.24
C GLU A 414 -6.09 -16.65 12.86
N LEU A 415 -6.62 -15.43 12.81
CA LEU A 415 -6.74 -14.69 11.57
C LEU A 415 -5.35 -14.39 10.97
N ARG A 416 -4.41 -13.88 11.77
CA ARG A 416 -3.04 -13.61 11.29
C ARG A 416 -2.30 -14.88 10.86
N LYS A 417 -2.49 -15.99 11.58
CA LYS A 417 -1.93 -17.30 11.17
C LYS A 417 -2.44 -17.73 9.81
N ARG A 418 -3.75 -17.62 9.57
CA ARG A 418 -4.37 -17.97 8.29
C ARG A 418 -3.84 -17.10 7.14
N LEU A 419 -3.64 -15.81 7.38
CA LEU A 419 -3.26 -14.86 6.35
C LEU A 419 -1.77 -14.84 6.03
N LEU A 420 -0.91 -14.99 7.05
CA LEU A 420 0.51 -14.69 6.96
C LEU A 420 1.39 -15.93 7.20
N GLY A 421 0.80 -17.02 7.69
CA GLY A 421 1.51 -18.22 8.13
C GLY A 421 2.09 -18.08 9.54
N ASP A 422 2.36 -19.22 10.19
CA ASP A 422 2.70 -19.30 11.61
C ASP A 422 3.99 -18.57 12.01
N ASN A 423 4.91 -18.34 11.07
CA ASN A 423 6.23 -17.76 11.32
C ASN A 423 6.31 -16.26 10.97
N HIS A 424 5.19 -15.60 10.74
CA HIS A 424 5.18 -14.17 10.42
C HIS A 424 5.37 -13.30 11.68
N PRO A 425 6.09 -12.17 11.62
CA PRO A 425 6.23 -11.23 12.74
C PRO A 425 4.90 -10.83 13.41
N ASP A 426 3.86 -10.55 12.63
CA ASP A 426 2.54 -10.18 13.19
C ASP A 426 1.86 -11.31 13.97
N VAL A 427 2.11 -12.57 13.59
CA VAL A 427 1.68 -13.74 14.38
C VAL A 427 2.41 -13.73 15.72
N ALA A 428 3.73 -13.50 15.70
CA ALA A 428 4.54 -13.39 16.91
C ALA A 428 4.09 -12.25 17.84
N ILE A 429 3.74 -11.09 17.30
CA ILE A 429 3.17 -9.99 18.09
C ILE A 429 1.85 -10.42 18.76
N SER A 430 1.01 -11.16 18.04
CA SER A 430 -0.26 -11.68 18.57
C SER A 430 -0.04 -12.72 19.68
N LEU A 431 0.92 -13.63 19.49
CA LEU A 431 1.35 -14.61 20.50
C LEU A 431 1.85 -13.89 21.75
N ASN A 432 2.69 -12.86 21.60
CA ASN A 432 3.19 -12.06 22.71
C ASN A 432 2.07 -11.32 23.47
N ASN A 433 1.05 -10.81 22.77
CA ASN A 433 -0.08 -10.14 23.40
C ASN A 433 -0.95 -11.13 24.19
N LEU A 434 -1.23 -12.32 23.63
CA LEU A 434 -1.95 -13.38 24.33
C LEU A 434 -1.17 -13.88 25.56
N ALA A 435 0.15 -14.06 25.42
CA ALA A 435 1.03 -14.39 26.54
C ALA A 435 1.01 -13.32 27.64
N SER A 436 0.99 -12.04 27.25
CA SER A 436 0.91 -10.93 28.19
C SER A 436 -0.41 -10.93 28.96
N LEU A 437 -1.53 -11.23 28.28
CA LEU A 437 -2.83 -11.38 28.93
C LEU A 437 -2.80 -12.51 29.98
N TYR A 438 -2.28 -13.69 29.63
CA TYR A 438 -2.13 -14.79 30.58
C TYR A 438 -1.20 -14.44 31.74
N SER A 439 -0.10 -13.73 31.48
CA SER A 439 0.80 -13.24 32.52
C SER A 439 0.11 -12.25 33.46
N SER A 440 -0.75 -11.36 32.96
CA SER A 440 -1.56 -10.44 33.78
C SER A 440 -2.57 -11.17 34.67
N GLN A 441 -3.04 -12.35 34.24
CA GLN A 441 -3.90 -13.24 35.02
C GLN A 441 -3.12 -14.14 36.01
N GLY A 442 -1.79 -14.09 36.04
CA GLY A 442 -0.96 -15.01 36.84
C GLY A 442 -0.84 -16.43 36.26
N ARG A 443 -1.34 -16.67 35.04
CA ARG A 443 -1.27 -17.95 34.30
C ARG A 443 0.09 -18.11 33.61
N TYR A 444 1.17 -18.06 34.39
CA TYR A 444 2.54 -18.01 33.86
C TYR A 444 2.94 -19.25 33.06
N ALA A 445 2.50 -20.44 33.49
CA ALA A 445 2.75 -21.69 32.78
C ALA A 445 2.12 -21.72 31.38
N GLU A 446 0.99 -21.03 31.19
CA GLU A 446 0.34 -20.89 29.89
C GLU A 446 0.99 -19.77 29.06
N ALA A 447 1.44 -18.68 29.70
CA ALA A 447 2.09 -17.55 29.03
C ALA A 447 3.46 -17.88 28.43
N GLU A 448 4.30 -18.62 29.17
CA GLU A 448 5.69 -18.89 28.80
C GLU A 448 5.90 -19.49 27.40
N PRO A 449 5.19 -20.55 26.97
CA PRO A 449 5.39 -21.11 25.63
C PRO A 449 5.06 -20.11 24.52
N PHE A 450 4.04 -19.26 24.70
CA PHE A 450 3.69 -18.22 23.73
C PHE A 450 4.74 -17.12 23.65
N PHE A 451 5.29 -16.68 24.79
CA PHE A 451 6.39 -15.72 24.79
C PHE A 451 7.65 -16.27 24.11
N LEU A 452 8.00 -17.53 24.37
CA LEU A 452 9.14 -18.18 23.74
C LEU A 452 8.95 -18.32 22.22
N GLN A 453 7.76 -18.75 21.78
CA GLN A 453 7.44 -18.85 20.36
C GLN A 453 7.48 -17.48 19.67
N ALA A 454 6.90 -16.45 20.30
CA ALA A 454 6.94 -15.09 19.79
C ALA A 454 8.38 -14.58 19.63
N LEU A 455 9.21 -14.75 20.67
CA LEU A 455 10.59 -14.30 20.65
C LEU A 455 11.39 -15.01 19.55
N LEU A 456 11.24 -16.33 19.42
CA LEU A 456 11.93 -17.11 18.38
C LEU A 456 11.59 -16.62 16.96
N ILE A 457 10.31 -16.39 16.69
CA ILE A 457 9.87 -15.90 15.38
C ILE A 457 10.44 -14.50 15.12
N LEU A 458 10.36 -13.59 16.10
CA LEU A 458 10.84 -12.21 15.96
C LEU A 458 12.36 -12.13 15.80
N GLU A 459 13.13 -12.92 16.55
CA GLU A 459 14.59 -12.99 16.40
C GLU A 459 14.99 -13.49 15.01
N LYS A 460 14.30 -14.51 14.49
CA LYS A 460 14.59 -15.06 13.17
C LYS A 460 14.19 -14.12 12.02
N SER A 461 13.09 -13.40 12.17
CA SER A 461 12.50 -12.59 11.09
C SER A 461 12.99 -11.14 11.08
N LEU A 462 13.17 -10.53 12.25
CA LEU A 462 13.49 -9.11 12.40
C LEU A 462 14.85 -8.87 13.08
N GLY A 463 15.48 -9.91 13.61
CA GLY A 463 16.75 -9.80 14.35
C GLY A 463 16.58 -9.40 15.81
N GLU A 464 17.68 -9.51 16.58
CA GLU A 464 17.68 -9.36 18.03
C GLU A 464 17.44 -7.94 18.52
N HIS A 465 17.81 -6.94 17.72
CA HIS A 465 17.74 -5.52 18.07
C HIS A 465 16.43 -4.86 17.69
N HIS A 466 15.54 -5.55 16.96
CA HIS A 466 14.27 -4.99 16.55
C HIS A 466 13.39 -4.62 17.77
N PRO A 467 12.70 -3.47 17.78
CA PRO A 467 11.88 -3.04 18.92
C PRO A 467 10.86 -4.07 19.39
N HIS A 468 10.21 -4.79 18.47
CA HIS A 468 9.29 -5.88 18.82
C HIS A 468 10.01 -7.07 19.46
N THR A 469 11.17 -7.47 18.96
CA THR A 469 11.99 -8.53 19.57
C THR A 469 12.40 -8.16 20.98
N GLN A 470 12.84 -6.91 21.19
CA GLN A 470 13.20 -6.40 22.51
C GLN A 470 12.01 -6.35 23.46
N THR A 471 10.83 -5.97 22.96
CA THR A 471 9.59 -5.97 23.74
C THR A 471 9.20 -7.38 24.17
N ALA A 472 9.21 -8.35 23.25
CA ALA A 472 8.91 -9.74 23.55
C ALA A 472 9.88 -10.34 24.58
N ARG A 473 11.19 -10.04 24.43
CA ARG A 473 12.23 -10.44 25.38
C ARG A 473 11.99 -9.84 26.76
N LYS A 474 11.68 -8.54 26.84
CA LYS A 474 11.36 -7.85 28.10
C LYS A 474 10.13 -8.45 28.76
N ASN A 475 9.09 -8.77 28.00
CA ASN A 475 7.87 -9.39 28.53
C ASN A 475 8.15 -10.79 29.09
N LEU A 476 8.89 -11.63 28.37
CA LEU A 476 9.33 -12.94 28.84
C LEU A 476 10.16 -12.82 30.13
N GLN A 477 11.12 -11.90 30.18
CA GLN A 477 11.94 -11.66 31.37
C GLN A 477 11.11 -11.15 32.56
N ARG A 478 10.14 -10.27 32.31
CA ARG A 478 9.25 -9.74 33.35
C ARG A 478 8.38 -10.84 33.93
N MET A 479 7.85 -11.73 33.10
CA MET A 479 7.00 -12.84 33.54
C MET A 479 7.77 -13.85 34.40
N ARG A 480 9.07 -14.05 34.14
CA ARG A 480 9.95 -14.95 34.92
C ARG A 480 10.45 -14.38 36.24
N ARG A 481 10.22 -13.10 36.52
CA ARG A 481 10.60 -12.43 37.78
C ARG A 481 9.42 -12.42 38.71
#